data_AF-C5KVK3-F1
#
_entry.id   AF-C5KVK3-F1
#
_cell.length_a   1.000
_cell.length_b   1.000
_cell.length_c   1.000
_cell.angle_alpha   90.00
_cell.angle_beta   90.00
_cell.angle_gamma   90.00
#
_symmetry.space_group_name_H-M   'P 1'
#
loop_
_entity.id
_entity.type
_entity.pdbx_description
1 polymer ?
#
loop_
_entity_poly.entity_id
_entity_poly.type
_entity_poly.pdbx_seq_one_letter_code
_entity_poly.pdbx_strand_id
1 'polypeptide(L)'
;MPFKLESVLEPYSGGENDFALWLQEFETVAEASKWTIKQKSQYIVLFMKGSAKEIARQALEEVEGDPAGAYAHVVRALDRAYSLKTHEAWKRLTRREWHKEDSVDGVLAEFRRYLRVLGVTTTVAAENILRESLIATLPEDVQKAIRVFEEDGRQLPLADVVAKARAQLKTYSGEKKLAAGAVT
;
A
#
# COMPACT_ATOMS: atom_id res chain seq x y z
N MET A 1 -29.04 11.48 8.99
CA MET A 1 -28.01 10.75 9.75
C MET A 1 -26.69 11.51 9.60
N PRO A 2 -26.09 12.08 10.65
CA PRO A 2 -24.80 12.75 10.51
C PRO A 2 -23.72 11.70 10.22
N PHE A 3 -23.14 11.76 9.02
CA PHE A 3 -22.01 10.93 8.60
C PHE A 3 -20.81 11.25 9.51
N LYS A 4 -20.26 10.26 10.22
CA LYS A 4 -19.01 10.46 10.97
C LYS A 4 -17.86 10.36 9.97
N LEU A 5 -17.13 11.44 9.74
CA LEU A 5 -15.98 11.47 8.83
C LEU A 5 -14.95 10.36 9.13
N GLU A 6 -14.79 10.00 10.41
CA GLU A 6 -13.91 8.93 10.88
C GLU A 6 -14.34 7.51 10.44
N SER A 7 -15.58 7.31 9.99
CA SER A 7 -16.05 6.00 9.50
C SER A 7 -15.70 5.74 8.04
N VAL A 8 -15.10 6.72 7.35
CA VAL A 8 -14.82 6.67 5.90
C VAL A 8 -13.33 6.51 5.60
N LEU A 9 -12.48 7.00 6.50
CA LEU A 9 -11.03 6.89 6.38
C LEU A 9 -10.42 6.86 7.78
N GLU A 10 -9.51 5.90 8.01
CA GLU A 10 -8.79 5.84 9.28
C GLU A 10 -7.85 7.05 9.43
N PRO A 11 -7.84 7.74 10.59
CA PRO A 11 -6.93 8.88 10.77
C PRO A 11 -5.45 8.48 10.74
N TYR A 12 -4.63 9.30 10.11
CA TYR A 12 -3.18 9.08 9.97
C TYR A 12 -2.40 9.54 11.20
N SER A 13 -1.61 8.65 11.79
CA SER A 13 -0.81 8.94 13.00
C SER A 13 0.69 9.10 12.74
N GLY A 14 1.17 8.91 11.51
CA GLY A 14 2.61 8.98 11.21
C GLY A 14 3.43 7.75 11.60
N GLY A 15 2.79 6.61 11.86
CA GLY A 15 3.44 5.34 12.19
C GLY A 15 3.93 4.56 10.97
N GLU A 16 3.76 3.24 10.99
CA GLU A 16 4.18 2.36 9.89
C GLU A 16 3.34 2.52 8.61
N ASN A 17 2.27 3.32 8.62
CA ASN A 17 1.46 3.52 7.43
C ASN A 17 2.14 4.53 6.50
N ASP A 18 2.21 4.19 5.21
CA ASP A 18 2.83 5.05 4.21
C ASP A 18 1.88 6.19 3.83
N PHE A 19 2.30 7.43 4.14
CA PHE A 19 1.50 8.64 3.97
C PHE A 19 0.97 8.80 2.54
N ALA A 20 1.73 8.42 1.51
CA ALA A 20 1.26 8.58 0.14
C ALA A 20 0.06 7.67 -0.20
N LEU A 21 -0.13 6.55 0.51
CA LEU A 21 -1.26 5.64 0.29
C LEU A 21 -2.49 6.23 0.93
N TRP A 22 -2.29 6.63 2.18
CA TRP A 22 -3.30 7.27 2.99
C TRP A 22 -3.82 8.54 2.30
N LEU A 23 -2.92 9.34 1.72
CA LEU A 23 -3.28 10.53 0.96
C LEU A 23 -4.10 10.19 -0.29
N GLN A 24 -3.80 9.09 -0.99
CA GLN A 24 -4.60 8.66 -2.14
C GLN A 24 -6.01 8.24 -1.72
N GLU A 25 -6.15 7.54 -0.59
CA GLU A 25 -7.46 7.19 -0.02
C GLU A 25 -8.22 8.45 0.41
N PHE A 26 -7.55 9.40 1.06
CA PHE A 26 -8.09 10.71 1.41
C PHE A 26 -8.62 11.46 0.19
N GLU A 27 -7.84 11.53 -0.89
CA GLU A 27 -8.25 12.19 -2.14
C GLU A 27 -9.47 11.50 -2.78
N THR A 28 -9.52 10.17 -2.74
CA THR A 28 -10.65 9.38 -3.25
C THR A 28 -11.93 9.68 -2.47
N VAL A 29 -11.84 9.73 -1.14
CA VAL A 29 -12.96 10.09 -0.26
C VAL A 29 -13.40 11.53 -0.50
N ALA A 30 -12.44 12.44 -0.67
CA ALA A 30 -12.69 13.84 -0.92
C ALA A 30 -13.40 14.07 -2.27
N GLU A 31 -13.01 13.32 -3.30
CA GLU A 31 -13.66 13.35 -4.61
C GLU A 31 -15.08 12.79 -4.56
N ALA A 32 -15.26 11.60 -3.96
CA ALA A 32 -16.58 10.98 -3.80
C ALA A 32 -17.54 11.87 -2.99
N SER A 33 -17.01 12.59 -2.00
CA SER A 33 -17.76 13.53 -1.16
C SER A 33 -17.83 14.95 -1.72
N LYS A 34 -17.25 15.20 -2.91
CA LYS A 34 -17.22 16.50 -3.61
C LYS A 34 -16.68 17.64 -2.73
N TRP A 35 -15.63 17.39 -1.95
CA TRP A 35 -15.02 18.41 -1.11
C TRP A 35 -14.38 19.51 -1.95
N THR A 36 -14.66 20.75 -1.58
CA THR A 36 -13.95 21.92 -2.09
C THR A 36 -12.50 21.90 -1.62
N ILE A 37 -11.61 22.60 -2.32
CA ILE A 37 -10.19 22.71 -1.92
C ILE A 37 -10.03 23.29 -0.50
N LYS A 38 -10.93 24.20 -0.10
CA LYS A 38 -10.98 24.74 1.27
C LYS A 38 -11.40 23.70 2.31
N GLN A 39 -12.31 22.80 1.97
CA GLN A 39 -12.64 21.67 2.84
C GLN A 39 -11.47 20.69 2.93
N LYS A 40 -10.81 20.38 1.81
CA LYS A 40 -9.62 19.51 1.81
C LYS A 40 -8.51 20.03 2.73
N SER A 41 -8.18 21.33 2.65
CA SER A 41 -7.15 21.95 3.50
C SER A 41 -7.47 21.92 4.99
N GLN A 42 -8.75 21.99 5.36
CA GLN A 42 -9.17 21.89 6.75
C GLN A 42 -9.27 20.43 7.21
N TYR A 43 -9.82 19.55 6.38
CA TYR A 43 -10.09 18.17 6.75
C TYR A 43 -8.84 17.33 6.83
N ILE A 44 -7.82 17.58 5.99
CA ILE A 44 -6.56 16.84 6.08
C ILE A 44 -5.98 16.91 7.50
N VAL A 45 -6.04 18.07 8.17
CA VAL A 45 -5.60 18.25 9.56
C VAL A 45 -6.49 17.48 10.55
N LEU A 46 -7.81 17.43 10.32
CA LEU A 46 -8.74 16.69 11.18
C LEU A 46 -8.51 15.17 11.12
N PHE A 47 -8.08 14.67 9.96
CA PHE A 47 -7.74 13.28 9.76
C PHE A 47 -6.31 12.93 10.19
N MET A 48 -5.53 13.88 10.69
CA MET A 48 -4.24 13.60 11.33
C MET A 48 -4.40 13.34 12.84
N LYS A 49 -3.53 12.50 13.39
CA LYS A 49 -3.39 12.21 14.82
C LYS A 49 -1.93 12.34 15.26
N GLY A 50 -1.72 12.55 16.56
CA GLY A 50 -0.39 12.60 17.16
C GLY A 50 0.51 13.66 16.54
N SER A 51 1.78 13.32 16.29
CA SER A 51 2.76 14.22 15.71
C SER A 51 2.39 14.70 14.29
N ALA A 52 1.66 13.89 13.52
CA ALA A 52 1.24 14.26 12.18
C ALA A 52 0.26 15.45 12.21
N LYS A 53 -0.57 15.52 13.26
CA LYS A 53 -1.51 16.61 13.44
C LYS A 53 -0.82 17.93 13.74
N GLU A 54 0.21 17.91 14.57
CA GLU A 54 0.98 19.11 14.90
C GLU A 54 1.71 19.65 13.66
N ILE A 55 2.34 18.77 12.87
CA ILE A 55 3.00 19.16 11.60
C ILE A 55 1.99 19.76 10.63
N ALA A 56 0.83 19.11 10.45
CA ALA A 56 -0.21 19.59 9.55
C ALA A 56 -0.79 20.94 10.00
N ARG A 57 -0.99 21.13 11.31
CA ARG A 57 -1.48 22.41 11.86
C ARG A 57 -0.46 23.53 11.65
N GLN A 58 0.80 23.29 11.97
CA GLN A 58 1.88 24.28 11.76
C GLN A 58 1.99 24.67 10.28
N ALA A 59 2.00 23.71 9.37
CA ALA A 59 2.02 23.98 7.94
C ALA A 59 0.77 24.77 7.48
N LEU A 60 -0.41 24.49 8.03
CA LEU A 60 -1.62 25.24 7.67
C LEU A 60 -1.54 26.71 8.14
N GLU A 61 -0.96 26.97 9.31
CA GLU A 61 -0.78 28.31 9.88
C GLU A 61 0.25 29.16 9.12
N GLU A 62 1.22 28.53 8.44
CA GLU A 62 2.26 29.22 7.66
C GLU A 62 1.76 29.84 6.34
N VAL A 63 0.59 29.43 5.86
CA VAL A 63 0.04 29.90 4.57
C VAL A 63 -1.29 30.62 4.78
N GLU A 64 -1.30 31.93 4.58
CA GLU A 64 -2.51 32.75 4.70
C GLU A 64 -3.23 32.92 3.35
N GLY A 65 -4.56 32.88 3.38
CA GLY A 65 -5.42 33.43 2.32
C GLY A 65 -5.65 32.57 1.08
N ASP A 66 -4.81 31.58 0.77
CA ASP A 66 -4.99 30.65 -0.36
C ASP A 66 -5.23 29.20 0.09
N PRO A 67 -6.47 28.69 0.01
CA PRO A 67 -6.76 27.31 0.37
C PRO A 67 -6.04 26.25 -0.48
N ALA A 68 -5.72 26.54 -1.74
CA ALA A 68 -5.03 25.61 -2.63
C ALA A 68 -3.53 25.53 -2.28
N GLY A 69 -2.89 26.69 -2.11
CA GLY A 69 -1.52 26.80 -1.61
C GLY A 69 -1.37 26.17 -0.22
N ALA A 70 -2.32 26.41 0.68
CA ALA A 70 -2.32 25.84 2.03
C ALA A 70 -2.41 24.30 2.01
N TYR A 71 -3.34 23.74 1.21
CA TYR A 71 -3.45 22.29 1.05
C TYR A 71 -2.14 21.68 0.52
N ALA A 72 -1.60 22.26 -0.56
CA ALA A 72 -0.36 21.77 -1.16
C ALA A 72 0.83 21.86 -0.19
N HIS A 73 0.90 22.91 0.63
CA HIS A 73 1.97 23.08 1.61
C HIS A 73 1.86 22.07 2.75
N VAL A 74 0.67 21.84 3.30
CA VAL A 74 0.42 20.79 4.30
C VAL A 74 0.78 19.42 3.78
N VAL A 75 0.36 19.08 2.56
CA VAL A 75 0.70 17.81 1.91
C VAL A 75 2.22 17.65 1.78
N ARG A 76 2.94 18.68 1.34
CA ARG A 76 4.41 18.63 1.23
C ARG A 76 5.11 18.47 2.59
N ALA A 77 4.60 19.13 3.63
CA ALA A 77 5.16 19.02 4.98
C ALA A 77 5.00 17.60 5.53
N LEU A 78 3.80 17.03 5.39
CA LEU A 78 3.50 15.65 5.78
C LEU A 78 4.28 14.64 4.94
N ASP A 79 4.37 14.85 3.63
CA ASP A 79 5.16 14.01 2.73
C ASP A 79 6.64 14.03 3.14
N ARG A 80 7.24 15.18 3.44
CA ARG A 80 8.62 15.22 3.94
C ARG A 80 8.81 14.50 5.28
N ALA A 81 7.84 14.60 6.18
CA ALA A 81 7.92 14.01 7.51
C ALA A 81 7.73 12.49 7.48
N TYR A 82 6.86 12.00 6.60
CA TYR A 82 6.36 10.63 6.61
C TYR A 82 6.51 9.89 5.27
N SER A 83 7.24 10.46 4.31
CA SER A 83 7.62 9.74 3.09
C SER A 83 8.34 8.46 3.49
N LEU A 84 7.94 7.36 2.87
CA LEU A 84 8.64 6.10 3.02
C LEU A 84 10.11 6.30 2.64
N LYS A 85 11.01 6.11 3.60
CA LYS A 85 12.46 6.24 3.36
C LYS A 85 12.97 4.99 2.65
N THR A 86 14.05 5.12 1.88
CA THR A 86 14.66 4.01 1.13
C THR A 86 14.96 2.79 1.99
N HIS A 87 15.52 2.99 3.19
CA HIS A 87 15.83 1.87 4.10
C HIS A 87 14.57 1.17 4.65
N GLU A 88 13.48 1.91 4.88
CA GLU A 88 12.19 1.33 5.30
C GLU A 88 11.53 0.58 4.15
N ALA A 89 11.55 1.15 2.94
CA ALA A 89 11.08 0.49 1.73
C ALA A 89 11.82 -0.85 1.51
N TRP A 90 13.14 -0.86 1.66
CA TRP A 90 13.94 -2.08 1.57
C TRP A 90 13.57 -3.11 2.66
N LYS A 91 13.40 -2.65 3.92
CA LYS A 91 12.99 -3.52 5.03
C LYS A 91 11.62 -4.15 4.77
N ARG A 92 10.65 -3.37 4.28
CA ARG A 92 9.29 -3.86 3.97
C ARG A 92 9.29 -4.80 2.77
N LEU A 93 10.06 -4.50 1.73
CA LEU A 93 10.20 -5.36 0.56
C LEU A 93 10.75 -6.75 0.95
N THR A 94 11.79 -6.79 1.79
CA THR A 94 12.50 -8.03 2.13
C THR A 94 11.88 -8.84 3.26
N ARG A 95 11.00 -8.24 4.07
CA ARG A 95 10.40 -8.90 5.25
C ARG A 95 8.87 -9.04 5.17
N ARG A 96 8.24 -8.73 4.02
CA ARG A 96 6.80 -8.88 3.85
C ARG A 96 6.43 -10.37 3.87
N GLU A 97 5.53 -10.72 4.77
CA GLU A 97 4.92 -12.05 4.87
C GLU A 97 3.51 -12.04 4.29
N TRP A 98 3.02 -13.15 3.74
CA TRP A 98 1.64 -13.23 3.25
C TRP A 98 0.61 -13.20 4.39
N HIS A 99 -0.46 -12.42 4.24
CA HIS A 99 -1.57 -12.30 5.16
C HIS A 99 -2.89 -12.78 4.52
N LYS A 100 -3.88 -13.13 5.37
CA LYS A 100 -5.15 -13.73 4.91
C LYS A 100 -5.95 -12.81 3.98
N GLU A 101 -5.85 -11.50 4.17
CA GLU A 101 -6.55 -10.49 3.38
C GLU A 101 -5.79 -10.06 2.13
N ASP A 102 -4.58 -10.57 1.94
CA ASP A 102 -3.75 -10.21 0.79
C ASP A 102 -4.35 -10.73 -0.51
N SER A 103 -4.20 -9.89 -1.54
CA SER A 103 -4.36 -10.29 -2.93
C SER A 103 -3.01 -10.16 -3.63
N VAL A 104 -2.77 -11.01 -4.64
CA VAL A 104 -1.53 -10.96 -5.43
C VAL A 104 -1.32 -9.57 -6.03
N ASP A 105 -2.40 -8.95 -6.50
CA ASP A 105 -2.36 -7.62 -7.09
C ASP A 105 -2.09 -6.52 -6.08
N GLY A 106 -2.67 -6.61 -4.88
CA GLY A 106 -2.40 -5.68 -3.79
C GLY A 106 -0.92 -5.72 -3.38
N VAL A 107 -0.39 -6.91 -3.14
CA VAL A 107 1.03 -7.11 -2.77
C VAL A 107 1.96 -6.63 -3.88
N LEU A 108 1.63 -6.91 -5.15
CA LEU A 108 2.45 -6.46 -6.28
C LEU A 108 2.42 -4.93 -6.44
N ALA A 109 1.29 -4.29 -6.15
CA ALA A 109 1.19 -2.83 -6.12
C ALA A 109 2.04 -2.24 -4.98
N GLU A 110 2.04 -2.85 -3.79
CA GLU A 110 2.93 -2.48 -2.68
C GLU A 110 4.41 -2.54 -3.10
N PHE A 111 4.85 -3.66 -3.70
CA PHE A 111 6.24 -3.81 -4.10
C PHE A 111 6.67 -2.84 -5.20
N ARG A 112 5.82 -2.60 -6.21
CA ARG A 112 6.11 -1.60 -7.26
C ARG A 112 6.36 -0.21 -6.67
N ARG A 113 5.62 0.13 -5.63
CA ARG A 113 5.81 1.39 -4.91
C ARG A 113 7.11 1.41 -4.14
N TYR A 114 7.47 0.33 -3.43
CA TYR A 114 8.77 0.24 -2.75
C TYR A 114 9.93 0.39 -3.73
N LEU A 115 9.85 -0.24 -4.91
CA LEU A 115 10.86 -0.08 -5.96
C LEU A 115 10.97 1.36 -6.48
N ARG A 116 9.85 2.08 -6.59
CA ARG A 116 9.85 3.51 -6.94
C ARG A 116 10.59 4.34 -5.90
N VAL A 117 10.34 4.08 -4.61
CA VAL A 117 11.04 4.74 -3.50
C VAL A 117 12.54 4.40 -3.50
N LEU A 118 12.89 3.15 -3.82
CA LEU A 118 14.28 2.69 -3.94
C LEU A 118 14.99 3.23 -5.20
N GLY A 119 14.29 3.92 -6.10
CA GLY A 119 14.87 4.45 -7.33
C GLY A 119 15.26 3.37 -8.34
N VAL A 120 14.59 2.21 -8.34
CA VAL A 120 14.83 1.17 -9.35
C VAL A 120 14.20 1.61 -10.67
N THR A 121 15.04 2.03 -11.62
CA THR A 121 14.62 2.67 -12.87
C THR A 121 14.60 1.74 -14.08
N THR A 122 15.30 0.61 -14.04
CA THR A 122 15.35 -0.32 -15.18
C THR A 122 14.20 -1.33 -15.10
N THR A 123 13.47 -1.48 -16.20
CA THR A 123 12.31 -2.38 -16.29
C THR A 123 12.67 -3.83 -15.99
N VAL A 124 13.80 -4.30 -16.51
CA VAL A 124 14.28 -5.67 -16.28
C VAL A 124 14.64 -5.93 -14.82
N ALA A 125 15.35 -5.02 -14.15
CA ALA A 125 15.67 -5.19 -12.73
C ALA A 125 14.42 -5.11 -11.87
N ALA A 126 13.51 -4.17 -12.19
CA ALA A 126 12.24 -4.06 -11.49
C ALA A 126 11.42 -5.35 -11.61
N GLU A 127 11.27 -5.92 -12.81
CA GLU A 127 10.53 -7.16 -13.01
C GLU A 127 11.13 -8.35 -12.26
N ASN A 128 12.46 -8.50 -12.29
CA ASN A 128 13.12 -9.56 -11.54
C ASN A 128 12.94 -9.40 -10.03
N ILE A 129 13.10 -8.19 -9.49
CA ILE A 129 12.91 -7.95 -8.06
C ILE A 129 11.44 -8.18 -7.67
N LEU A 130 10.49 -7.72 -8.47
CA LEU A 130 9.05 -7.96 -8.23
C LEU A 130 8.73 -9.45 -8.23
N ARG A 131 9.30 -10.21 -9.17
CA ARG A 131 9.12 -11.66 -9.25
C ARG A 131 9.64 -12.35 -7.98
N GLU A 132 10.90 -12.11 -7.65
CA GLU A 132 11.55 -12.76 -6.50
C GLU A 132 10.88 -12.37 -5.18
N SER A 133 10.53 -11.09 -5.02
CA SER A 133 9.85 -10.61 -3.81
C SER A 133 8.47 -11.23 -3.68
N LEU A 134 7.71 -11.35 -4.79
CA LEU A 134 6.40 -11.99 -4.78
C LEU A 134 6.50 -13.48 -4.40
N ILE A 135 7.44 -14.22 -5.01
CA ILE A 135 7.66 -15.64 -4.68
C ILE A 135 8.03 -15.78 -3.20
N ALA A 136 8.98 -14.97 -2.71
CA ALA A 136 9.45 -15.06 -1.32
C ALA A 136 8.34 -14.82 -0.29
N THR A 137 7.38 -13.94 -0.60
CA THR A 137 6.28 -13.60 0.32
C THR A 137 5.16 -14.65 0.31
N LEU A 138 4.91 -15.35 -0.79
CA LEU A 138 3.80 -16.32 -0.91
C LEU A 138 3.89 -17.48 0.11
N PRO A 139 2.78 -18.14 0.47
CA PRO A 139 2.81 -19.33 1.32
C PRO A 139 3.69 -20.45 0.72
N GLU A 140 4.36 -21.22 1.58
CA GLU A 140 5.35 -22.23 1.15
C GLU A 140 4.81 -23.24 0.13
N ASP A 141 3.55 -23.67 0.28
CA ASP A 141 2.90 -24.61 -0.66
C ASP A 141 2.73 -23.99 -2.05
N VAL A 142 2.39 -22.70 -2.11
CA VAL A 142 2.26 -21.96 -3.37
C VAL A 142 3.65 -21.75 -4.00
N GLN A 143 4.67 -21.47 -3.19
CA GLN A 143 6.05 -21.37 -3.67
C GLN A 143 6.51 -22.67 -4.31
N LYS A 144 6.28 -23.81 -3.62
CA LYS A 144 6.60 -25.16 -4.15
C LYS A 144 5.89 -25.42 -5.47
N ALA A 145 4.59 -25.12 -5.54
CA ALA A 145 3.81 -25.29 -6.75
C ALA A 145 4.32 -24.44 -7.92
N ILE A 146 4.81 -23.22 -7.68
CA ILE A 146 5.40 -22.37 -8.72
C ILE A 146 6.75 -22.93 -9.18
N ARG A 147 7.61 -23.35 -8.24
CA ARG A 147 8.95 -23.90 -8.55
C ARG A 147 8.91 -25.15 -9.43
N VAL A 148 7.88 -25.98 -9.33
CA VAL A 148 7.68 -27.14 -10.23
C VAL A 148 7.59 -26.71 -11.69
N PHE A 149 7.11 -25.50 -11.99
CA PHE A 149 7.04 -25.00 -13.36
C PHE A 149 8.32 -24.29 -13.83
N GLU A 150 9.29 -24.10 -12.94
CA GLU A 150 10.62 -23.56 -13.27
C GLU A 150 11.65 -24.66 -13.57
N GLU A 151 11.19 -25.92 -13.69
CA GLU A 151 11.99 -27.05 -14.12
C GLU A 151 12.74 -26.73 -15.45
N ASP A 152 13.97 -27.24 -15.57
CA ASP A 152 14.96 -26.92 -16.62
C ASP A 152 15.65 -25.55 -16.54
N GLY A 153 15.62 -24.88 -15.39
CA GLY A 153 16.40 -23.66 -15.12
C GLY A 153 15.86 -22.40 -15.82
N ARG A 154 14.64 -22.46 -16.36
CA ARG A 154 13.94 -21.32 -16.93
C ARG A 154 13.07 -20.65 -15.87
N GLN A 155 13.48 -19.46 -15.46
CA GLN A 155 12.68 -18.63 -14.56
C GLN A 155 11.38 -18.23 -15.25
N LEU A 156 10.27 -18.33 -14.53
CA LEU A 156 8.99 -17.87 -15.06
C LEU A 156 8.98 -16.33 -15.14
N PRO A 157 8.45 -15.75 -16.23
CA PRO A 157 8.12 -14.34 -16.27
C PRO A 157 7.20 -13.94 -15.11
N LEU A 158 7.32 -12.69 -14.64
CA LEU A 158 6.47 -12.16 -13.55
C LEU A 158 4.98 -12.37 -13.83
N ALA A 159 4.53 -12.19 -15.08
CA ALA A 159 3.15 -12.39 -15.47
C ALA A 159 2.64 -13.82 -15.20
N ASP A 160 3.48 -14.82 -15.48
CA ASP A 160 3.15 -16.23 -15.29
C ASP A 160 3.16 -16.61 -13.81
N VAL A 161 4.11 -16.06 -13.04
CA VAL A 161 4.14 -16.20 -11.57
C VAL A 161 2.87 -15.62 -10.96
N VAL A 162 2.45 -14.42 -11.38
CA VAL A 162 1.20 -13.78 -10.92
C VAL A 162 -0.01 -14.65 -11.25
N ALA A 163 -0.12 -15.14 -12.49
CA ALA A 163 -1.24 -15.98 -12.91
C ALA A 163 -1.33 -17.28 -12.09
N LYS A 164 -0.19 -17.96 -11.89
CA LYS A 164 -0.11 -19.21 -11.11
C LYS A 164 -0.39 -18.97 -9.62
N ALA A 165 0.19 -17.92 -9.03
CA ALA A 165 -0.05 -17.55 -7.64
C ALA A 165 -1.55 -17.33 -7.37
N ARG A 166 -2.23 -16.57 -8.24
CA ARG A 166 -3.69 -16.35 -8.12
C ARG A 166 -4.47 -17.66 -8.18
N ALA A 167 -4.13 -18.55 -9.12
CA ALA A 167 -4.81 -19.83 -9.27
C ALA A 167 -4.64 -20.72 -8.03
N GLN A 168 -3.40 -20.85 -7.53
CA GLN A 168 -3.08 -21.70 -6.38
C GLN A 168 -3.67 -21.18 -5.07
N LEU A 169 -3.63 -19.86 -4.84
CA LEU A 169 -4.24 -19.25 -3.65
C LEU A 169 -5.76 -19.43 -3.60
N LYS A 170 -6.42 -19.47 -4.77
CA LYS A 170 -7.86 -19.76 -4.86
C LYS A 170 -8.17 -21.20 -4.45
N THR A 171 -7.37 -22.17 -4.91
CA THR A 171 -7.50 -23.58 -4.54
C THR A 171 -7.22 -23.80 -3.06
N TYR A 172 -6.14 -23.18 -2.54
CA TYR A 172 -5.75 -23.23 -1.13
C TYR A 172 -6.83 -22.71 -0.17
N SER A 173 -7.51 -21.62 -0.55
CA SER A 173 -8.66 -21.07 0.18
C SER A 173 -9.89 -22.00 0.14
N GLY A 174 -10.08 -22.73 -0.96
CA GLY A 174 -11.12 -23.73 -1.12
C GLY A 174 -10.89 -24.99 -0.27
N GLU A 175 -9.68 -25.52 -0.26
CA GLU A 175 -9.31 -26.72 0.49
C GLU A 175 -9.37 -26.50 2.01
N LYS A 176 -8.91 -25.34 2.52
CA LYS A 176 -9.09 -25.00 3.94
C LYS A 176 -10.56 -24.87 4.35
N LYS A 177 -11.42 -24.37 3.46
CA LYS A 177 -12.88 -24.30 3.71
C LYS A 177 -13.53 -25.67 3.70
N LEU A 178 -13.12 -26.56 2.79
CA LEU A 178 -13.62 -27.95 2.73
C LEU A 178 -13.17 -28.76 3.95
N ALA A 179 -11.92 -28.60 4.40
CA ALA A 179 -11.41 -29.25 5.60
C ALA A 179 -12.11 -28.76 6.89
N ALA A 180 -12.48 -27.47 6.96
CA ALA A 180 -13.22 -26.92 8.10
C ALA A 180 -14.71 -27.29 8.08
N GLY A 181 -15.29 -27.58 6.91
CA GLY A 181 -16.69 -28.02 6.75
C GLY A 181 -16.90 -29.54 6.84
N ALA A 182 -15.83 -30.34 6.86
CA ALA A 182 -15.88 -31.79 7.00
C ALA A 182 -15.83 -32.27 8.47
N VAL A 183 -15.79 -31.35 9.43
CA VAL A 183 -15.90 -31.61 10.87
C VAL A 183 -17.29 -31.17 11.35
N THR A 184 -18.33 -31.90 10.95
CA THR A 184 -19.67 -31.87 11.54
C THR A 184 -20.31 -33.23 11.46
#